data_AF-A0A9D4N6Z3-F1
#
_entry.id   AF-A0A9D4N6Z3-F1
#
_cell.length_a   1.000
_cell.length_b   1.000
_cell.length_c   1.000
_cell.angle_alpha   90.00
_cell.angle_beta   90.00
_cell.angle_gamma   90.00
#
_symmetry.space_group_name_H-M   'P 1'
#
loop_
_entity.id
_entity.type
_entity.pdbx_description
1 polymer ?
#
loop_
_entity_poly.entity_id
_entity_poly.type
_entity_poly.pdbx_seq_one_letter_code
_entity_poly.pdbx_strand_id
1 'polypeptide(L)' 'MPTRPGNSALECEICNHKATTRAHLREHLKTHSEEKTHVCHVCNAAYKHISSLYRHYGQKHKLRVYSGFTCL' A
#
# COMPACT_ATOMS: atom_id res chain seq x y z
N MET A 1 -9.16 -12.44 40.00
CA MET A 1 -8.40 -12.39 38.74
C MET A 1 -8.68 -11.04 38.09
N PRO A 2 -7.78 -10.03 38.12
CA PRO A 2 -8.02 -8.78 37.44
C PRO A 2 -7.77 -8.95 35.93
N THR A 3 -8.85 -8.78 35.16
CA THR A 3 -8.97 -8.17 33.83
C THR A 3 -7.75 -8.19 32.89
N ARG A 4 -7.92 -8.82 31.72
CA ARG A 4 -7.53 -8.13 30.48
C ARG A 4 -8.81 -7.58 29.87
N PRO A 5 -9.06 -6.26 29.92
CA PRO A 5 -10.13 -5.68 29.13
C PRO A 5 -9.94 -6.15 27.70
N GLY A 6 -11.04 -6.51 27.03
CA GLY A 6 -11.03 -6.73 25.60
C GLY A 6 -10.54 -5.44 24.95
N ASN A 7 -9.23 -5.32 24.79
CA ASN A 7 -8.59 -4.33 23.95
C ASN A 7 -9.18 -4.62 22.58
N SER A 8 -10.23 -3.88 22.23
CA SER A 8 -10.76 -3.65 20.90
C SER A 8 -9.88 -4.36 19.88
N ALA A 9 -10.22 -5.61 19.54
CA ALA A 9 -9.47 -6.34 18.54
C ALA A 9 -9.43 -5.41 17.33
N LEU A 10 -8.22 -5.01 16.93
CA LEU A 10 -8.04 -4.22 15.72
C LEU A 10 -8.12 -5.21 14.57
N GLU A 11 -9.32 -5.76 14.44
CA GLU A 11 -9.71 -6.72 13.44
C GLU A 11 -10.17 -5.94 12.23
N CYS A 12 -9.75 -6.39 11.06
CA CYS A 12 -10.22 -5.81 9.82
C CYS A 12 -11.72 -6.09 9.67
N GLU A 13 -12.49 -5.09 9.28
CA GLU A 13 -13.93 -5.25 9.03
C GLU A 13 -14.22 -5.97 7.71
N ILE A 14 -13.20 -6.08 6.84
CA ILE A 14 -13.29 -6.66 5.50
C ILE A 14 -12.77 -8.11 5.49
N CYS A 15 -11.87 -8.47 6.42
CA CYS A 15 -11.37 -9.83 6.58
C CYS A 15 -11.01 -10.13 8.04
N ASN A 16 -10.82 -11.40 8.40
CA ASN A 16 -10.50 -11.79 9.79
C ASN A 16 -9.04 -11.49 10.23
N HIS A 17 -8.36 -10.54 9.59
CA HIS A 17 -6.99 -10.16 9.95
C HIS A 17 -6.98 -9.34 11.25
N LYS A 18 -6.08 -9.71 12.18
CA LYS A 18 -5.92 -9.03 13.46
C LYS A 18 -4.59 -8.30 13.50
N ALA A 19 -4.65 -6.99 13.65
CA ALA A 19 -3.47 -6.15 13.86
C ALA A 19 -3.24 -5.91 15.35
N THR A 20 -1.97 -5.73 15.73
CA THR A 20 -1.57 -5.39 17.09
C THR A 20 -1.68 -3.88 17.38
N THR A 21 -1.71 -3.03 16.35
CA THR A 21 -1.76 -1.57 16.46
C THR A 21 -2.70 -0.94 15.42
N ARG A 22 -3.23 0.25 15.71
CA ARG A 22 -4.14 0.97 14.79
C ARG A 22 -3.43 1.39 13.50
N ALA A 23 -2.13 1.68 13.58
CA ALA A 23 -1.31 2.02 12.42
C ALA A 23 -1.20 0.82 11.45
N HIS A 24 -0.93 -0.39 11.98
CA HIS A 24 -0.90 -1.61 11.17
C HIS A 24 -2.27 -1.95 10.59
N LEU A 25 -3.37 -1.77 11.36
CA LEU A 25 -4.71 -1.96 10.81
C LEU A 25 -5.00 -0.99 9.66
N ARG A 26 -4.65 0.31 9.81
CA ARG A 26 -4.82 1.30 8.74
C ARG A 26 -3.98 0.97 7.50
N GLU A 27 -2.75 0.50 7.67
CA GLU A 27 -1.93 0.03 6.55
C GLU A 27 -2.56 -1.19 5.87
N HIS A 28 -3.02 -2.15 6.66
CA HIS A 28 -3.73 -3.32 6.17
C HIS A 28 -5.00 -2.94 5.39
N LEU A 29 -5.78 -1.96 5.84
CA LEU A 29 -6.99 -1.50 5.14
C LEU A 29 -6.68 -0.90 3.75
N LYS A 30 -5.49 -0.29 3.55
CA LYS A 30 -5.02 0.10 2.21
C LYS A 30 -4.85 -1.10 1.27
N THR A 31 -4.77 -2.31 1.80
CA THR A 31 -4.72 -3.51 0.96
C THR A 31 -6.07 -3.90 0.37
N HIS A 32 -7.16 -3.53 1.05
CA HIS A 32 -8.52 -3.68 0.55
C HIS A 32 -8.95 -2.52 -0.34
N SER A 33 -8.39 -1.32 -0.14
CA SER A 33 -8.56 -0.23 -1.09
C SER A 33 -7.84 -0.57 -2.40
N GLU A 34 -8.59 -0.71 -3.49
CA GLU A 34 -8.06 -0.82 -4.85
C GLU A 34 -7.51 0.52 -5.38
N GLU A 35 -7.34 1.53 -4.50
CA GLU A 35 -6.67 2.78 -4.83
C GLU A 35 -5.22 2.50 -5.26
N LYS A 36 -5.06 2.35 -6.56
CA LYS A 36 -3.78 2.37 -7.25
C LYS A 36 -3.25 3.80 -7.26
N THR A 37 -2.68 4.20 -6.13
CA THR A 37 -2.14 5.54 -5.88
C THR A 37 -0.94 5.89 -6.76
N HIS A 38 -0.31 4.91 -7.40
CA HIS A 38 0.89 5.12 -8.21
C HIS A 38 0.58 4.90 -9.70
N VAL A 39 0.42 6.01 -10.43
CA VAL A 39 0.06 6.02 -11.86
C VAL A 39 1.30 6.30 -12.72
N CYS A 40 1.45 5.55 -13.80
CA CYS A 40 2.41 5.84 -14.86
C CYS A 40 1.89 7.00 -15.72
N HIS A 41 2.59 8.13 -15.77
CA HIS A 41 2.15 9.27 -16.59
C HIS A 41 2.32 9.05 -18.10
N VAL A 42 3.08 8.03 -18.52
CA VAL A 42 3.34 7.73 -19.94
C VAL A 42 2.19 6.91 -20.55
N CYS A 43 1.64 5.95 -19.80
CA CYS A 43 0.63 5.02 -20.32
C CYS A 43 -0.60 4.88 -19.41
N ASN A 44 -0.72 5.71 -18.38
CA ASN A 44 -1.81 5.74 -17.40
C ASN A 44 -2.05 4.42 -16.63
N ALA A 45 -1.07 3.51 -16.64
CA ALA A 45 -1.15 2.26 -15.87
C ALA A 45 -1.01 2.55 -14.38
N ALA A 46 -1.94 2.05 -13.57
CA ALA A 46 -2.00 2.31 -12.15
C ALA A 46 -1.59 1.08 -11.32
N TYR A 47 -0.80 1.30 -10.29
CA TYR A 47 -0.22 0.29 -9.40
C TYR A 47 -0.49 0.60 -7.94
N LYS A 48 -0.63 -0.45 -7.15
CA LYS A 48 -0.83 -0.38 -5.69
C LYS A 48 0.43 0.01 -4.92
N HIS A 49 1.61 -0.29 -5.48
CA HIS A 49 2.91 -0.05 -4.85
C HIS A 49 3.85 0.69 -5.81
N ILE A 50 4.66 1.59 -5.27
CA ILE A 50 5.63 2.38 -6.06
C ILE A 50 6.72 1.51 -6.69
N SER A 51 7.14 0.44 -6.02
CA SER A 51 8.09 -0.54 -6.55
C SER A 51 7.58 -1.22 -7.82
N SER A 52 6.28 -1.52 -7.89
CA SER A 52 5.63 -2.07 -9.08
C SER A 52 5.63 -1.06 -10.23
N LEU A 53 5.38 0.22 -9.94
CA LEU A 53 5.46 1.30 -10.94
C LEU A 53 6.89 1.49 -11.46
N TYR A 54 7.91 1.45 -10.61
CA TYR A 54 9.31 1.57 -11.04
C TYR A 54 9.76 0.39 -11.89
N ARG A 55 9.38 -0.83 -11.52
CA ARG A 55 9.61 -2.01 -12.37
C ARG A 55 8.93 -1.87 -13.72
N HIS A 56 7.70 -1.36 -13.74
CA HIS A 56 6.96 -1.06 -14.99
C HIS A 56 7.73 -0.05 -15.85
N TYR A 57 8.20 1.06 -15.27
CA TYR A 57 8.99 2.05 -15.99
C TYR A 57 10.25 1.46 -16.63
N GLY A 58 11.00 0.63 -15.90
CA GLY A 58 12.21 0.00 -16.41
C GLY A 58 11.93 -1.03 -17.53
N GLN A 59 10.79 -1.73 -17.48
CA GLN A 59 10.47 -2.78 -18.46
C GLN A 59 9.70 -2.27 -19.68
N LYS A 60 8.70 -1.40 -19.46
CA LYS A 60 7.76 -0.93 -20.48
C LYS A 60 8.18 0.40 -21.10
N HIS A 61 8.91 1.24 -20.36
CA HIS A 61 9.36 2.55 -20.84
C HIS A 61 10.88 2.69 -20.85
N LYS A 62 11.63 1.70 -20.35
CA LYS A 62 13.09 1.73 -20.18
C LYS A 62 13.60 2.99 -19.46
N LEU A 63 12.75 3.58 -18.62
CA LEU A 63 13.07 4.77 -17.83
C LEU A 63 13.86 4.34 -16.59
N ARG A 64 15.03 4.96 -16.39
CA ARG A 64 15.88 4.70 -15.23
C ARG A 64 15.35 5.50 -14.05
N VAL A 65 14.50 4.89 -13.24
CA VAL A 65 13.85 5.55 -12.11
C VAL A 65 14.71 5.39 -10.86
N TYR A 66 15.37 6.47 -10.43
CA TYR A 66 16.01 6.54 -9.12
C TYR A 66 15.00 7.01 -8.10
N SER A 67 15.01 6.37 -6.92
CA SER A 67 14.17 6.70 -5.78
C SER A 67 14.36 8.16 -5.37
N GLY A 68 13.54 9.08 -5.88
CA GLY A 68 13.44 10.43 -5.35
C GLY A 68 13.26 11.59 -6.33
N PHE A 69 13.65 11.48 -7.60
CA PHE A 69 13.51 12.62 -8.52
C PHE A 69 13.18 12.17 -9.93
N THR A 70 11.92 12.37 -10.33
CA THR A 70 11.61 12.67 -11.73
C THR A 70 12.18 14.07 -11.98
N CYS A 71 13.36 14.17 -12.60
CA CYS A 71 13.74 15.43 -13.24
C CYS A 71 12.75 15.69 -14.38
N LEU A 72 12.10 16.86 -14.32
CA LEU A 72 11.46 17.49 -15.48
C LEU A 72 12.52 17.88 -16.52
#